data_AF-A0A3D9UWF7-F1
#
_entry.id   AF-A0A3D9UWF7-F1
#
_cell.length_a   1.000
_cell.length_b   1.000
_cell.length_c   1.000
_cell.angle_alpha   90.00
_cell.angle_beta   90.00
_cell.angle_gamma   90.00
#
_symmetry.space_group_name_H-M   'P 1'
#
loop_
_entity.id
_entity.type
_entity.pdbx_description
1 polymer ?
#
loop_
_entity_poly.entity_id
_entity_poly.type
_entity_poly.pdbx_seq_one_letter_code
_entity_poly.pdbx_strand_id
1 'polypeptide(L)'
;MEVTFTVSKWDEKPVNDTRKDFPINIAHVEYDIDGELKGKAFVEYLLYYLESTIDDGHLATAKISGFLHFEGIYKGKRGTFIAIEQGIFDKGNLDSPAIIIKATGELESLKGSYNYKFTGQTSKMILDFEF
;
A
#
# COMPACT_ATOMS: atom_id res chain seq x y z
N MET A 1 -11.33 -12.16 -1.98
CA MET A 1 -10.23 -13.14 -1.78
C MET A 1 -9.20 -12.53 -0.85
N GLU A 2 -8.37 -13.30 -0.14
CA GLU A 2 -7.31 -12.75 0.71
C GLU A 2 -5.93 -13.30 0.32
N VAL A 3 -4.90 -12.45 0.36
CA VAL A 3 -3.49 -12.83 0.23
C VAL A 3 -2.68 -12.21 1.36
N THR A 4 -1.53 -12.80 1.68
CA THR A 4 -0.62 -12.27 2.72
C THR A 4 0.45 -11.41 2.09
N PHE A 5 0.91 -10.39 2.82
CA PHE A 5 2.08 -9.63 2.42
C PHE A 5 2.96 -9.30 3.63
N THR A 6 4.23 -9.06 3.36
CA THR A 6 5.20 -8.58 4.35
C THR A 6 5.80 -7.27 3.86
N VAL A 7 5.95 -6.30 4.74
CA VAL A 7 6.71 -5.07 4.47
C VAL A 7 8.19 -5.42 4.55
N SER A 8 8.86 -5.53 3.40
CA SER A 8 10.28 -5.88 3.35
C SER A 8 11.20 -4.66 3.36
N LYS A 9 10.66 -3.49 3.03
CA LYS A 9 11.38 -2.21 3.15
C LYS A 9 10.42 -1.07 3.45
N TRP A 10 10.83 -0.18 4.34
CA TRP A 10 10.16 1.09 4.64
C TRP A 10 11.23 2.18 4.75
N ASP A 11 11.29 3.08 3.78
CA ASP A 11 12.18 4.25 3.79
C ASP A 11 11.33 5.52 3.76
N GLU A 12 11.18 6.15 4.93
CA GLU A 12 10.35 7.33 5.12
C GLU A 12 11.18 8.52 5.57
N LYS A 13 10.90 9.67 4.96
CA LYS A 13 11.54 10.96 5.29
C LYS A 13 10.58 12.11 5.08
N PRO A 14 10.76 13.25 5.77
CA PRO A 14 10.00 14.45 5.47
C PRO A 14 10.23 14.89 4.01
N VAL A 15 9.18 15.36 3.35
CA VAL A 15 9.28 15.96 2.01
C VAL A 15 10.12 17.24 2.07
N ASN A 16 10.10 17.94 3.22
CA ASN A 16 10.92 19.11 3.47
C ASN A 16 11.20 19.29 4.97
N ASP A 17 12.44 19.07 5.39
CA ASP A 17 12.86 19.15 6.80
C ASP A 17 12.82 20.57 7.39
N THR A 18 12.65 21.60 6.57
CA THR A 18 12.65 23.01 7.00
C THR A 18 11.25 23.60 7.13
N ARG A 19 10.24 23.03 6.47
CA ARG A 19 8.86 23.55 6.44
C ARG A 19 8.01 22.90 7.53
N LYS A 20 8.12 23.41 8.76
CA LYS A 20 7.41 22.88 9.93
C LYS A 20 5.88 22.92 9.81
N ASP A 21 5.33 23.90 9.11
CA ASP A 21 3.87 24.04 8.89
C ASP A 21 3.34 23.13 7.76
N PHE A 22 4.20 22.31 7.15
CA PHE A 22 3.86 21.35 6.12
C PHE A 22 4.47 19.96 6.43
N PRO A 23 4.04 19.31 7.53
CA PRO A 23 4.62 18.05 8.01
C PRO A 23 4.13 16.85 7.19
N ILE A 24 4.54 16.80 5.92
CA ILE A 24 4.30 15.67 5.02
C ILE A 24 5.58 14.86 4.89
N ASN A 25 5.46 13.55 5.07
CA ASN A 25 6.53 12.61 4.77
C ASN A 25 6.27 11.90 3.42
N ILE A 26 7.35 11.55 2.74
CA ILE A 26 7.34 10.61 1.61
C ILE A 26 7.87 9.27 2.11
N ALA A 27 7.18 8.18 1.76
CA ALA A 27 7.61 6.83 2.07
C ALA A 27 7.78 6.01 0.79
N HIS A 28 8.95 5.39 0.65
CA HIS A 28 9.29 4.41 -0.38
C HIS A 28 9.20 3.02 0.25
N VAL A 29 8.23 2.22 -0.18
CA VAL A 29 7.87 0.97 0.50
C VAL A 29 7.93 -0.20 -0.46
N GLU A 30 8.42 -1.35 0.02
CA GLU A 30 8.41 -2.61 -0.74
C GLU A 30 7.63 -3.68 0.01
N TYR A 31 6.78 -4.40 -0.71
CA TYR A 31 6.02 -5.53 -0.21
C TYR A 31 6.43 -6.82 -0.92
N ASP A 32 6.60 -7.89 -0.16
CA ASP A 32 6.61 -9.26 -0.67
C ASP A 32 5.24 -9.88 -0.45
N ILE A 33 4.56 -10.28 -1.53
CA ILE A 33 3.18 -10.78 -1.52
C ILE A 33 3.20 -12.28 -1.83
N ASP A 34 2.49 -13.07 -1.02
CA ASP A 34 2.34 -14.52 -1.19
C ASP A 34 0.87 -14.95 -1.11
N GLY A 35 0.53 -15.98 -1.91
CA GLY A 35 -0.82 -16.46 -2.11
C GLY A 35 -1.17 -16.57 -3.60
N GLU A 36 -2.45 -16.41 -3.93
CA GLU A 36 -2.94 -16.47 -5.32
C GLU A 36 -2.53 -15.24 -6.16
N LEU A 37 -2.27 -14.11 -5.48
CA LEU A 37 -1.46 -12.98 -5.97
C LEU A 37 -0.07 -13.13 -5.36
N LYS A 38 0.96 -13.33 -6.19
CA LYS A 38 2.32 -13.60 -5.74
C LYS A 38 3.32 -12.75 -6.51
N GLY A 39 4.17 -12.02 -5.79
CA GLY A 39 5.14 -11.13 -6.41
C GLY A 39 5.65 -10.06 -5.47
N LYS A 40 6.17 -8.97 -6.04
CA LYS A 40 6.61 -7.78 -5.32
C LYS A 40 5.68 -6.62 -5.63
N ALA A 41 5.52 -5.72 -4.66
CA ALA A 41 4.92 -4.42 -4.90
C ALA A 41 5.83 -3.31 -4.39
N PHE A 42 5.79 -2.18 -5.10
CA PHE A 42 6.55 -0.97 -4.81
C PHE A 42 5.56 0.16 -4.61
N VAL A 43 5.66 0.88 -3.50
CA VAL A 43 4.67 1.88 -3.13
C VAL A 43 5.34 3.19 -2.80
N GLU A 44 4.75 4.25 -3.33
CA GLU A 44 5.14 5.64 -3.09
C GLU A 44 3.99 6.33 -2.38
N TYR A 45 4.18 6.68 -1.10
CA TYR A 45 3.17 7.38 -0.29
C TYR A 45 3.58 8.79 0.06
N LEU A 46 2.57 9.67 0.13
CA LEU A 46 2.58 10.91 0.88
C LEU A 46 1.78 10.74 2.16
N LEU A 47 2.40 11.03 3.31
CA LEU A 47 1.85 10.83 4.64
C LEU A 47 1.72 12.17 5.36
N TYR A 48 0.50 12.57 5.69
CA TYR A 48 0.23 13.76 6.52
C TYR A 48 -0.24 13.34 7.90
N TYR A 49 0.63 13.48 8.90
CA TYR A 49 0.34 13.11 10.28
C TYR A 49 -0.58 14.14 10.95
N LEU A 50 -1.76 13.70 11.39
CA LEU A 50 -2.80 14.53 12.02
C LEU A 50 -2.54 14.73 13.51
N GLU A 51 -2.12 13.68 14.20
CA GLU A 51 -1.74 13.70 15.62
C GLU A 51 -0.35 13.10 15.76
N SER A 52 0.58 13.89 16.28
CA SER A 52 1.96 13.46 16.48
C SER A 52 2.09 12.69 17.80
N THR A 53 2.20 11.37 17.71
CA THR A 53 3.13 10.64 18.57
C THR A 53 4.17 10.02 17.66
N ILE A 54 5.12 10.86 17.21
CA ILE A 54 6.27 10.45 16.39
C ILE A 54 7.12 9.38 17.12
N ASP A 55 6.96 9.25 18.43
CA ASP A 55 7.65 8.26 19.26
C ASP A 55 7.20 6.80 18.98
N ASP A 56 6.00 6.57 18.43
CA ASP A 56 5.57 5.26 17.93
C ASP A 56 4.67 5.42 16.70
N GLY A 57 5.23 5.21 15.51
CA GLY A 57 4.54 5.30 14.22
C GLY A 57 3.32 4.39 14.12
N HIS A 58 3.21 3.31 14.91
CA HIS A 58 2.02 2.45 14.94
C HIS A 58 0.82 3.07 15.65
N LEU A 59 1.04 4.10 16.47
CA LEU A 59 -0.03 4.82 17.18
C LEU A 59 -0.44 6.11 16.47
N ALA A 60 0.27 6.48 15.42
CA ALA A 60 0.01 7.71 14.68
C ALA A 60 -1.34 7.64 13.92
N THR A 61 -1.93 8.81 13.72
CA THR A 61 -3.02 8.99 12.74
C THR A 61 -2.48 9.80 11.58
N ALA A 62 -2.57 9.27 10.36
CA ALA A 62 -2.09 9.92 9.16
C ALA A 62 -3.09 9.84 8.01
N LYS A 63 -3.26 10.93 7.26
CA LYS A 63 -3.86 10.87 5.93
C LYS A 63 -2.82 10.38 4.94
N ILE A 64 -3.20 9.42 4.11
CA ILE A 64 -2.28 8.82 3.15
C ILE A 64 -2.81 8.96 1.73
N SER A 65 -1.90 9.15 0.78
CA SER A 65 -2.19 9.05 -0.64
C SER A 65 -0.96 8.54 -1.37
N GLY A 66 -1.13 7.63 -2.33
CA GLY A 66 0.00 7.04 -3.03
C GLY A 66 -0.38 6.21 -4.24
N PHE A 67 0.65 5.64 -4.85
CA PHE A 67 0.52 4.68 -5.93
C PHE A 67 1.30 3.43 -5.61
N LEU A 68 0.70 2.28 -5.94
CA LEU A 68 1.33 0.98 -5.86
C LEU A 68 1.59 0.45 -7.27
N HIS A 69 2.79 -0.06 -7.50
CA HIS A 69 3.15 -0.81 -8.70
C HIS A 69 3.45 -2.26 -8.31
N PHE A 70 2.67 -3.20 -8.85
CA PHE A 70 2.83 -4.62 -8.62
C PHE A 70 3.52 -5.30 -9.79
N GLU A 71 4.41 -6.25 -9.49
CA GLU A 71 5.06 -7.14 -10.46
C GLU A 71 4.95 -8.59 -9.99
N GLY A 72 4.28 -9.44 -10.77
CA GLY A 72 4.16 -10.85 -10.39
C GLY A 72 3.12 -11.64 -11.16
N ILE A 73 2.46 -12.54 -10.43
CA ILE A 73 1.51 -13.53 -10.95
C ILE A 73 0.21 -13.42 -10.16
N TYR A 74 -0.92 -13.42 -10.86
CA TYR A 74 -2.25 -13.57 -10.27
C TYR A 74 -3.01 -14.69 -10.97
N LYS A 75 -3.48 -15.70 -10.21
CA LYS A 75 -4.15 -16.89 -10.77
C LYS A 75 -3.39 -17.58 -11.90
N GLY A 76 -2.06 -17.64 -11.80
CA GLY A 76 -1.18 -18.22 -12.83
C GLY A 76 -0.87 -17.31 -14.03
N LYS A 77 -1.49 -16.13 -14.16
CA LYS A 77 -1.22 -15.15 -15.22
C LYS A 77 -0.15 -14.17 -14.77
N ARG A 78 0.89 -13.95 -15.57
CA ARG A 78 1.99 -13.04 -15.27
C ARG A 78 1.74 -11.65 -15.84
N GLY A 79 2.00 -10.62 -15.03
CA GLY A 79 1.89 -9.24 -15.49
C GLY A 79 2.23 -8.24 -14.40
N THR A 80 1.83 -6.99 -14.65
CA THR A 80 1.95 -5.90 -13.69
C THR A 80 0.65 -5.15 -13.58
N PHE A 81 0.45 -4.42 -12.48
CA PHE A 81 -0.59 -3.41 -12.39
C PHE A 81 -0.16 -2.22 -11.55
N ILE A 82 -0.78 -1.08 -11.82
CA ILE A 82 -0.68 0.13 -11.01
C ILE A 82 -2.03 0.33 -10.32
N ALA A 83 -2.00 0.62 -9.03
CA ALA A 83 -3.16 1.02 -8.25
C ALA A 83 -2.94 2.40 -7.63
N ILE A 84 -4.04 3.14 -7.47
CA ILE A 84 -4.06 4.37 -6.67
C ILE A 84 -4.61 4.05 -5.30
N GLU A 85 -4.03 4.66 -4.27
CA GLU A 85 -4.40 4.50 -2.87
C GLU A 85 -4.67 5.84 -2.21
N GLN A 86 -5.77 5.91 -1.46
CA GLN A 86 -6.10 7.08 -0.68
C GLN A 86 -6.87 6.67 0.57
N GLY A 87 -6.42 7.11 1.74
CA GLY A 87 -6.95 6.57 2.97
C GLY A 87 -6.53 7.30 4.23
N ILE A 88 -6.81 6.65 5.34
CA ILE A 88 -6.36 7.04 6.67
C ILE A 88 -5.67 5.84 7.32
N PHE A 89 -4.50 6.11 7.88
CA PHE A 89 -3.89 5.25 8.87
C PHE A 89 -4.34 5.74 10.26
N ASP A 90 -4.90 4.85 11.06
CA ASP A 90 -5.32 5.13 12.44
C ASP A 90 -4.93 3.95 13.33
N LYS A 91 -3.97 4.20 14.25
CA LYS A 91 -3.58 3.27 15.31
C LYS A 91 -3.28 1.85 14.82
N GLY A 92 -2.47 1.72 13.78
CA GLY A 92 -2.03 0.43 13.25
C GLY A 92 -2.97 -0.16 12.19
N ASN A 93 -4.13 0.46 11.95
CA ASN A 93 -5.05 0.06 10.90
C ASN A 93 -4.93 1.02 9.71
N LEU A 94 -4.78 0.46 8.51
CA LEU A 94 -4.86 1.22 7.28
C LEU A 94 -6.22 0.98 6.62
N ASP A 95 -7.06 2.02 6.64
CA ASP A 95 -8.26 2.11 5.81
C ASP A 95 -7.91 2.92 4.57
N SER A 96 -7.39 2.21 3.56
CA SER A 96 -6.95 2.77 2.29
C SER A 96 -7.47 1.90 1.15
N PRO A 97 -8.69 2.19 0.64
CA PRO A 97 -9.17 1.53 -0.56
C PRO A 97 -8.25 1.85 -1.72
N ALA A 98 -7.80 0.78 -2.37
CA ALA A 98 -6.99 0.86 -3.57
C ALA A 98 -7.82 0.48 -4.80
N ILE A 99 -7.59 1.14 -5.92
CA ILE A 99 -8.25 0.83 -7.20
C ILE A 99 -7.17 0.61 -8.26
N ILE A 100 -7.25 -0.50 -9.00
CA ILE A 100 -6.39 -0.74 -10.16
C ILE A 100 -6.73 0.27 -11.25
N ILE A 101 -5.73 1.05 -11.70
CA ILE A 101 -5.90 2.06 -12.74
C ILE A 101 -5.30 1.63 -14.08
N LYS A 102 -4.36 0.67 -14.07
CA LYS A 102 -3.73 0.14 -15.28
C LYS A 102 -3.13 -1.23 -14.99
N ALA A 103 -3.26 -2.17 -15.92
CA ALA A 103 -2.58 -3.45 -15.87
C ALA A 103 -1.88 -3.75 -17.20
N THR A 104 -0.90 -4.66 -17.20
CA THR A 104 -0.13 -5.05 -18.39
C THR A 104 0.17 -6.55 -18.43
N GLY A 105 0.62 -7.03 -19.59
CA GLY A 105 0.92 -8.45 -19.80
C GLY A 105 -0.35 -9.29 -19.79
N GLU A 106 -0.30 -10.48 -19.18
CA GLU A 106 -1.49 -11.36 -19.10
C GLU A 106 -2.55 -10.83 -18.11
N LEU A 107 -2.24 -9.75 -17.40
CA LEU A 107 -3.15 -9.05 -16.50
C LEU A 107 -3.83 -7.84 -17.15
N GLU A 108 -3.66 -7.57 -18.44
CA GLU A 108 -4.16 -6.34 -19.08
C GLU A 108 -5.67 -6.09 -18.93
N SER A 109 -6.50 -7.14 -18.82
CA SER A 109 -7.94 -7.01 -18.55
C SER A 109 -8.32 -6.96 -17.07
N LEU A 110 -7.35 -7.14 -16.16
CA LEU A 110 -7.58 -7.15 -14.72
C LEU A 110 -8.08 -5.78 -14.25
N LYS A 111 -9.18 -5.79 -13.51
CA LYS A 111 -9.76 -4.62 -12.84
C LYS A 111 -10.11 -4.98 -11.41
N GLY A 112 -10.43 -3.95 -10.63
CA GLY A 112 -10.98 -4.12 -9.31
C GLY A 112 -10.28 -3.27 -8.27
N SER A 113 -10.48 -3.68 -7.02
CA SER A 113 -10.01 -2.96 -5.85
C SER A 113 -9.41 -3.90 -4.82
N TYR A 114 -8.70 -3.35 -3.86
CA TYR A 114 -8.31 -4.09 -2.67
C TYR A 114 -8.27 -3.17 -1.45
N ASN A 115 -8.30 -3.79 -0.27
CA ASN A 115 -8.08 -3.14 1.00
C ASN A 115 -7.04 -3.90 1.82
N TYR A 116 -6.46 -3.24 2.81
CA TYR A 116 -5.56 -3.87 3.76
C TYR A 116 -6.30 -4.34 5.01
N LYS A 117 -5.81 -5.43 5.59
CA LYS A 117 -6.27 -5.92 6.89
C LYS A 117 -5.08 -6.41 7.69
N PHE A 118 -4.89 -5.82 8.86
CA PHE A 118 -3.87 -6.23 9.82
C PHE A 118 -4.57 -7.06 10.90
N THR A 119 -4.09 -8.27 11.17
CA THR A 119 -4.67 -9.16 12.18
C THR A 119 -3.54 -9.81 12.97
N GLY A 120 -3.32 -9.33 14.19
CA GLY A 120 -2.19 -9.76 15.01
C GLY A 120 -0.86 -9.40 14.34
N GLN A 121 -0.04 -10.41 14.05
CA GLN A 121 1.23 -10.26 13.34
C GLN A 121 1.12 -10.49 11.82
N THR A 122 -0.08 -10.77 11.30
CA THR A 122 -0.29 -11.05 9.88
C THR A 122 -0.89 -9.84 9.17
N SER A 123 -0.26 -9.45 8.07
CA SER A 123 -0.78 -8.43 7.16
C SER A 123 -1.37 -9.07 5.92
N LYS A 124 -2.58 -8.66 5.55
CA LYS A 124 -3.33 -9.21 4.42
C LYS A 124 -3.83 -8.15 3.47
N MET A 125 -3.92 -8.49 2.19
CA MET A 125 -4.68 -7.75 1.19
C MET A 125 -5.98 -8.50 0.92
N ILE A 126 -7.10 -7.80 1.02
CA ILE A 126 -8.43 -8.30 0.66
C ILE A 126 -8.70 -7.84 -0.77
N LEU A 127 -8.62 -8.77 -1.71
CA LEU A 127 -8.74 -8.52 -3.13
C LEU A 127 -10.18 -8.70 -3.61
N ASP A 128 -10.66 -7.73 -4.38
CA ASP A 128 -11.89 -7.77 -5.17
C ASP A 128 -11.54 -7.51 -6.63
N PHE A 129 -10.98 -8.55 -7.27
CA PHE A 129 -10.44 -8.49 -8.63
C PHE A 129 -11.31 -9.28 -9.60
N GLU A 130 -11.49 -8.72 -10.79
CA GLU A 130 -12.23 -9.30 -11.90
C GLU A 130 -11.41 -9.24 -13.20
N PHE A 131 -11.69 -10.17 -14.13
CA PHE A 131 -11.06 -10.27 -15.44
C PHE A 131 -12.06 -9.97 -16.56
#